data_AF-A0A444WU50-F1
#
_entry.id   AF-A0A444WU50-F1
#
_cell.length_a   1.000
_cell.length_b   1.000
_cell.length_c   1.000
_cell.angle_alpha   90.00
_cell.angle_beta   90.00
_cell.angle_gamma   90.00
#
_symmetry.space_group_name_H-M   'P 1'
#
loop_
_entity.id
_entity.type
_entity.pdbx_description
1 polymer ?
#
loop_
_entity_poly.entity_id
_entity_poly.type
_entity_poly.pdbx_seq_one_letter_code
_entity_poly.pdbx_strand_id
1 'polypeptide(L)'
;MKDYTIRRGVDYWVYESEPLTFYAKYTQYGSGCDWLIRVSMMSRKYCRVIRRYNSSHTCTRAIISQDHSKLDSNTITEAVKPLVEADPLIKVKSVIAEVQSKFNYTVSYQKVWLAKQKSVKKIFGGWEASYKALPIWFEAMCHKEPSAVVHFETMPAYQGDDLVTDIRVLHRVF
;
A
#
# COMPACT_ATOMS: atom_id res chain seq x y z
N MET A 1 -1.01 2.53 16.15
CA MET A 1 -1.67 1.29 16.65
C MET A 1 -1.16 0.05 15.92
N LYS A 2 -1.26 -0.01 14.57
CA LYS A 2 -0.71 -1.12 13.77
C LYS A 2 0.77 -1.44 14.09
N ASP A 3 1.63 -0.42 14.17
CA ASP A 3 3.05 -0.64 14.50
C ASP A 3 3.29 -1.16 15.92
N TYR A 4 2.41 -0.84 16.85
CA TYR A 4 2.48 -1.38 18.22
C TYR A 4 2.12 -2.86 18.20
N THR A 5 1.05 -3.22 17.49
CA THR A 5 0.54 -4.59 17.40
C THR A 5 1.51 -5.51 16.67
N ILE A 6 2.10 -5.05 15.56
CA ILE A 6 3.11 -5.79 14.79
C ILE A 6 4.34 -6.07 15.66
N ARG A 7 4.87 -5.06 16.35
CA ARG A 7 6.05 -5.20 17.23
C ARG A 7 5.80 -6.11 18.43
N ARG A 8 4.59 -6.08 19.00
CA ARG A 8 4.21 -6.92 20.14
C ARG A 8 3.73 -8.31 19.72
N GLY A 9 3.48 -8.53 18.42
CA GLY A 9 2.94 -9.79 17.90
C GLY A 9 1.54 -10.10 18.41
N VAL A 10 0.75 -9.05 18.62
CA VAL A 10 -0.61 -9.13 19.16
C VAL A 10 -1.58 -8.60 18.11
N ASP A 11 -2.78 -9.18 18.03
CA ASP A 11 -3.80 -8.76 17.07
C ASP A 11 -5.02 -8.16 17.79
N TYR A 12 -5.87 -7.43 17.07
CA TYR A 12 -7.06 -6.79 17.61
C TYR A 12 -8.24 -6.80 16.64
N TRP A 13 -9.43 -6.87 17.24
CA TRP A 13 -10.70 -6.65 16.55
C TRP A 13 -11.09 -5.18 16.61
N VAL A 14 -11.53 -4.65 15.47
CA VAL A 14 -12.15 -3.33 15.39
C VAL A 14 -13.65 -3.53 15.55
N TYR A 15 -14.24 -2.88 16.56
CA TYR A 15 -15.67 -2.94 16.85
C TYR A 15 -16.40 -1.72 16.30
N GLU A 16 -15.76 -0.54 16.36
CA GLU A 16 -16.29 0.71 15.81
C GLU A 16 -15.18 1.41 15.04
N SER A 17 -15.48 1.88 13.82
CA SER A 17 -14.58 2.69 13.00
C SER A 17 -15.38 3.71 12.20
N GLU A 18 -15.82 4.75 12.87
CA GLU A 18 -16.56 5.87 12.31
C GLU A 18 -15.64 7.09 12.16
N PRO A 19 -16.04 8.14 11.42
CA PRO A 19 -15.23 9.36 11.29
C PRO A 19 -14.82 9.98 12.64
N LEU A 20 -15.68 9.82 13.66
CA LEU A 20 -15.52 10.44 14.97
C LEU A 20 -15.07 9.47 16.07
N THR A 21 -15.16 8.16 15.87
CA THR A 21 -14.90 7.17 16.91
C THR A 21 -14.14 5.98 16.34
N PHE A 22 -13.19 5.49 17.12
CA PHE A 22 -12.48 4.26 16.83
C PHE A 22 -12.40 3.44 18.11
N TYR A 23 -12.88 2.20 18.05
CA TYR A 23 -12.89 1.30 19.19
C TYR A 23 -12.38 -0.08 18.79
N ALA A 24 -11.40 -0.56 19.54
CA ALA A 24 -10.78 -1.84 19.31
C ALA A 24 -10.42 -2.54 20.62
N LYS A 25 -10.46 -3.88 20.58
CA LYS A 25 -10.04 -4.74 21.69
C LYS A 25 -9.08 -5.82 21.20
N TYR A 26 -8.25 -6.31 22.10
CA TYR A 26 -7.40 -7.46 21.83
C TYR A 26 -8.24 -8.68 21.40
N THR A 27 -7.68 -9.54 20.55
CA THR A 27 -8.39 -10.75 20.08
C THR A 27 -8.79 -11.70 21.21
N GLN A 28 -8.02 -11.72 22.31
CA GLN A 28 -8.30 -12.53 23.50
C GLN A 28 -8.76 -11.66 24.68
N TYR A 29 -9.53 -10.61 24.40
CA TYR A 29 -10.09 -9.75 25.44
C TYR A 29 -10.94 -10.55 26.43
N GLY A 30 -10.71 -10.38 27.72
CA GLY A 30 -11.42 -11.09 28.80
C GLY A 30 -10.83 -12.46 29.19
N SER A 31 -9.85 -12.99 28.46
CA SER A 31 -9.14 -14.24 28.81
C SER A 31 -7.73 -13.95 29.34
N GLY A 32 -7.63 -13.07 30.35
CA GLY A 32 -6.36 -12.62 30.92
C GLY A 32 -5.73 -11.39 30.24
N CYS A 33 -6.38 -10.84 29.22
CA CYS A 33 -6.07 -9.54 28.63
C CYS A 33 -7.28 -8.61 28.70
N ASP A 34 -7.10 -7.41 29.24
CA ASP A 34 -8.13 -6.36 29.16
C ASP A 34 -7.72 -5.21 28.26
N TRP A 35 -6.74 -5.44 27.36
CA TRP A 35 -6.27 -4.40 26.46
C TRP A 35 -7.38 -3.96 25.50
N LEU A 36 -7.67 -2.67 25.55
CA LEU A 36 -8.59 -1.99 24.65
C LEU A 36 -8.12 -0.57 24.43
N ILE A 37 -8.58 0.00 23.32
CA ILE A 37 -8.43 1.42 23.04
C ILE A 37 -9.71 1.97 22.45
N ARG A 38 -10.17 3.10 23.00
CA ARG A 38 -11.23 3.92 22.42
C ARG A 38 -10.66 5.31 22.16
N VAL A 39 -10.73 5.73 20.91
CA VAL A 39 -10.33 7.05 20.44
C VAL A 39 -11.58 7.77 19.94
N SER A 40 -11.69 9.06 20.25
CA SER A 40 -12.76 9.89 19.72
C SER A 40 -12.23 11.23 19.23
N MET A 41 -12.90 11.80 18.23
CA MET A 41 -12.61 13.12 17.70
C MET A 41 -13.13 14.18 18.68
N MET A 42 -12.27 15.10 19.09
CA MET A 42 -12.66 16.26 19.88
C MET A 42 -12.91 17.43 18.94
N SER A 43 -14.18 17.68 18.62
CA SER A 43 -14.62 18.68 17.64
C SER A 43 -14.03 20.08 17.89
N ARG A 44 -13.96 20.50 19.16
CA ARG A 44 -13.45 21.84 19.53
C ARG A 44 -11.97 22.08 19.18
N LYS A 45 -11.15 21.03 19.15
CA LYS A 45 -9.70 21.14 18.93
C LYS A 45 -9.23 20.46 17.65
N TYR A 46 -10.16 19.88 16.88
CA TYR A 46 -9.88 19.02 15.72
C TYR A 46 -8.73 18.03 15.97
N CYS A 47 -8.66 17.49 17.20
CA CYS A 47 -7.68 16.47 17.56
C CYS A 47 -8.36 15.16 17.99
N ARG A 48 -7.68 14.04 17.73
CA ARG A 48 -8.10 12.71 18.20
C ARG A 48 -7.60 12.52 19.63
N VAL A 49 -8.51 12.15 20.53
CA VAL A 49 -8.19 11.94 21.95
C VAL A 49 -8.47 10.50 22.32
N ILE A 50 -7.52 9.88 23.03
CA ILE A 50 -7.71 8.57 23.63
C ILE A 50 -8.65 8.73 24.82
N ARG A 51 -9.88 8.22 24.70
CA ARG A 51 -10.92 8.28 25.75
C ARG A 51 -10.78 7.15 26.76
N ARG A 52 -10.31 5.99 26.31
CA ARG A 52 -10.07 4.83 27.16
C ARG A 52 -8.89 4.04 26.62
N TYR A 53 -7.97 3.67 27.49
CA TYR A 53 -6.82 2.86 27.15
C TYR A 53 -6.41 2.03 28.36
N ASN A 54 -6.36 0.71 28.18
CA ASN A 54 -5.86 -0.22 29.19
C ASN A 54 -4.43 -0.61 28.76
N SER A 55 -3.44 -0.12 29.50
CA SER A 55 -2.06 0.01 29.00
C SER A 55 -1.18 -1.23 29.17
N SER A 56 -1.50 -2.12 30.10
CA SER A 56 -0.70 -3.32 30.36
C SER A 56 -1.22 -4.50 29.53
N HIS A 57 -0.44 -4.88 28.52
CA HIS A 57 -0.58 -6.18 27.88
C HIS A 57 0.36 -7.14 28.60
N THR A 58 -0.16 -8.01 29.47
CA THR A 58 0.61 -9.07 30.16
C THR A 58 0.54 -10.40 29.41
N CYS A 59 -0.27 -10.48 28.36
CA CYS A 59 -0.50 -11.75 27.66
C CYS A 59 0.72 -12.13 26.84
N THR A 60 1.21 -13.34 27.13
CA THR A 60 2.25 -13.97 26.35
C THR A 60 1.60 -14.62 25.14
N ARG A 61 2.18 -14.38 23.96
CA ARG A 61 1.68 -14.90 22.70
C ARG A 61 1.73 -16.44 22.71
N ALA A 62 0.58 -17.11 22.75
CA ALA A 62 0.51 -18.57 22.80
C ALA A 62 0.97 -19.26 21.50
N ILE A 63 0.86 -18.57 20.34
CA ILE A 63 1.19 -19.13 19.02
C ILE A 63 1.98 -18.09 18.20
N ILE A 64 3.22 -18.45 17.82
CA ILE A 64 4.04 -17.64 16.92
C ILE A 64 3.53 -17.85 15.49
N SER A 65 2.49 -17.11 15.09
CA SER A 65 2.13 -16.96 13.67
C SER A 65 3.32 -16.43 12.86
N GLN A 66 3.67 -17.11 11.77
CA GLN A 66 4.71 -16.67 10.85
C GLN A 66 4.30 -15.42 10.05
N ASP A 67 3.00 -15.13 9.95
CA ASP A 67 2.42 -13.95 9.32
C ASP A 67 1.70 -13.05 10.35
N HIS A 68 1.52 -11.77 10.04
CA HIS A 68 0.78 -10.83 10.89
C HIS A 68 -0.33 -10.17 10.07
N SER A 69 -1.60 -10.29 10.51
CA SER A 69 -2.78 -9.78 9.78
C SER A 69 -2.70 -8.27 9.48
N LYS A 70 -2.18 -7.48 10.43
CA LYS A 70 -1.98 -6.03 10.29
C LYS A 70 -0.77 -5.63 9.44
N LEU A 71 0.11 -6.58 9.08
CA LEU A 71 1.15 -6.39 8.06
C LEU A 71 0.52 -6.62 6.67
N ASP A 72 -0.45 -5.76 6.35
CA ASP A 72 -1.20 -5.78 5.10
C ASP A 72 -0.42 -5.09 3.96
N SER A 73 -0.90 -5.24 2.72
CA SER A 73 -0.24 -4.63 1.55
C SER A 73 -0.06 -3.11 1.69
N ASN A 74 -0.98 -2.41 2.37
CA ASN A 74 -0.88 -0.97 2.58
C ASN A 74 0.26 -0.61 3.54
N THR A 75 0.39 -1.36 4.63
CA THR A 75 1.47 -1.17 5.63
C THR A 75 2.83 -1.50 5.00
N ILE A 76 2.89 -2.57 4.19
CA ILE A 76 4.09 -2.91 3.42
C ILE A 76 4.42 -1.82 2.39
N THR A 77 3.41 -1.26 1.70
CA THR A 77 3.59 -0.18 0.70
C THR A 77 4.37 0.99 1.30
N GLU A 78 3.98 1.47 2.48
CA GLU A 78 4.68 2.57 3.17
C GLU A 78 6.10 2.15 3.59
N ALA A 79 6.26 0.91 4.05
CA ALA A 79 7.56 0.42 4.52
C ALA A 79 8.61 0.27 3.41
N VAL A 80 8.19 -0.08 2.19
CA VAL A 80 9.06 -0.35 1.02
C VAL A 80 9.11 0.81 0.04
N LYS A 81 8.36 1.89 0.28
CA LYS A 81 8.32 3.08 -0.59
C LYS A 81 9.72 3.62 -0.93
N PRO A 82 10.64 3.84 0.03
CA PRO A 82 11.98 4.35 -0.29
C PRO A 82 12.80 3.40 -1.18
N LEU A 83 12.61 2.10 -1.00
CA LEU A 83 13.31 1.07 -1.77
C LEU A 83 12.82 1.04 -3.24
N VAL A 84 11.51 1.17 -3.44
CA VAL A 84 10.90 1.24 -4.77
C VAL A 84 11.21 2.57 -5.48
N GLU A 85 11.36 3.65 -4.72
CA GLU A 85 11.76 4.96 -5.25
C GLU A 85 13.20 4.93 -5.77
N ALA A 86 14.12 4.27 -5.05
CA ALA A 86 15.50 4.10 -5.47
C ALA A 86 15.66 3.14 -6.67
N ASP A 87 14.91 2.04 -6.70
CA ASP A 87 14.90 1.08 -7.80
C ASP A 87 13.48 0.55 -8.08
N PRO A 88 12.77 1.11 -9.07
CA PRO A 88 11.44 0.62 -9.46
C PRO A 88 11.45 -0.82 -10.00
N LEU A 89 12.58 -1.29 -10.51
CA LEU A 89 12.74 -2.63 -11.09
C LEU A 89 13.09 -3.70 -10.04
N ILE A 90 13.23 -3.31 -8.77
CA ILE A 90 13.60 -4.22 -7.69
C ILE A 90 12.79 -5.52 -7.69
N LYS A 91 13.47 -6.66 -7.62
CA LYS A 91 12.80 -7.96 -7.60
C LYS A 91 11.97 -8.11 -6.33
N VAL A 92 10.75 -8.65 -6.47
CA VAL A 92 9.84 -8.90 -5.33
C VAL A 92 10.51 -9.73 -4.24
N LYS A 93 11.37 -10.69 -4.60
CA LYS A 93 12.16 -11.48 -3.63
C LYS A 93 13.04 -10.62 -2.73
N SER A 94 13.69 -9.59 -3.28
CA SER A 94 14.50 -8.65 -2.49
C SER A 94 13.63 -7.81 -1.55
N VAL A 95 12.45 -7.39 -2.03
CA VAL A 95 11.48 -6.68 -1.19
C VAL A 95 10.96 -7.56 -0.04
N ILE A 96 10.73 -8.85 -0.29
CA ILE A 96 10.35 -9.82 0.76
C ILE A 96 11.44 -9.88 1.84
N ALA A 97 12.72 -10.00 1.44
CA ALA A 97 13.84 -10.05 2.38
C ALA A 97 13.94 -8.78 3.24
N GLU A 98 13.74 -7.61 2.65
CA GLU A 98 13.71 -6.34 3.38
C GLU A 98 12.56 -6.29 4.40
N VAL A 99 11.35 -6.69 4.00
CA VAL A 99 10.18 -6.72 4.89
C VAL A 99 10.39 -7.73 6.02
N GLN A 100 10.96 -8.90 5.72
CA GLN A 100 11.32 -9.91 6.73
C GLN A 100 12.34 -9.36 7.73
N SER A 101 13.42 -8.72 7.24
CA SER A 101 14.45 -8.09 8.08
C SER A 101 13.86 -7.02 9.00
N LYS A 102 12.97 -6.17 8.47
CA LYS A 102 12.40 -5.03 9.20
C LYS A 102 11.35 -5.42 10.24
N PHE A 103 10.52 -6.42 9.95
CA PHE A 103 9.36 -6.75 10.79
C PHE A 103 9.48 -8.10 11.51
N ASN A 104 10.46 -8.93 11.14
CA ASN A 104 10.62 -10.29 11.65
C ASN A 104 9.38 -11.19 11.44
N TYR A 105 8.69 -10.98 10.33
CA TYR A 105 7.55 -11.80 9.89
C TYR A 105 7.75 -12.30 8.46
N THR A 106 7.31 -13.52 8.19
CA THR A 106 7.21 -14.06 6.84
C THR A 106 5.99 -13.46 6.15
N VAL A 107 6.22 -12.80 5.01
CA VAL A 107 5.16 -12.20 4.20
C VAL A 107 4.95 -12.98 2.92
N SER A 108 3.69 -13.10 2.50
CA SER A 108 3.37 -13.77 1.24
C SER A 108 3.84 -12.95 0.03
N TYR A 109 4.24 -13.65 -1.03
CA TYR A 109 4.64 -13.02 -2.29
C TYR A 109 3.56 -12.07 -2.82
N GLN A 110 2.29 -12.48 -2.77
CA GLN A 110 1.16 -11.69 -3.27
C GLN A 110 1.01 -10.35 -2.54
N LYS A 111 1.13 -10.32 -1.20
CA LYS A 111 1.07 -9.07 -0.42
C LYS A 111 2.17 -8.10 -0.85
N VAL A 112 3.39 -8.61 -1.03
CA VAL A 112 4.55 -7.80 -1.40
C VAL A 112 4.47 -7.34 -2.86
N TRP A 113 4.03 -8.20 -3.78
CA TRP A 113 3.82 -7.81 -5.18
C TRP A 113 2.78 -6.68 -5.28
N LEU A 114 1.63 -6.81 -4.60
CA LEU A 114 0.62 -5.75 -4.55
C LEU A 114 1.17 -4.47 -3.92
N ALA A 115 1.93 -4.58 -2.83
CA ALA A 115 2.55 -3.43 -2.18
C ALA A 115 3.54 -2.71 -3.10
N LYS A 116 4.40 -3.46 -3.83
CA LYS A 116 5.32 -2.89 -4.82
C LYS A 116 4.55 -2.09 -5.88
N GLN A 117 3.52 -2.68 -6.48
CA GLN A 117 2.72 -2.01 -7.51
C GLN A 117 2.02 -0.75 -6.97
N LYS A 118 1.51 -0.80 -5.73
CA LYS A 118 0.94 0.37 -5.05
C LYS A 118 2.00 1.45 -4.82
N SER A 119 3.22 1.10 -4.41
CA SER A 119 4.31 2.05 -4.22
C SER A 119 4.70 2.73 -5.53
N VAL A 120 4.87 1.96 -6.62
CA VAL A 120 5.11 2.49 -7.97
C VAL A 120 4.02 3.49 -8.36
N LYS A 121 2.75 3.10 -8.20
CA LYS A 121 1.61 3.99 -8.51
C LYS A 121 1.61 5.27 -7.67
N LYS A 122 2.00 5.21 -6.39
CA LYS A 122 2.06 6.38 -5.49
C LYS A 122 3.20 7.33 -5.83
N ILE A 123 4.34 6.82 -6.32
CA ILE A 123 5.53 7.61 -6.62
C ILE A 123 5.45 8.19 -8.03
N PHE A 124 5.15 7.34 -9.02
CA PHE A 124 5.24 7.69 -10.45
C PHE A 124 3.87 7.98 -11.09
N GLY A 125 2.79 7.85 -10.32
CA GLY A 125 1.43 7.96 -10.83
C GLY A 125 0.90 6.67 -11.45
N GLY A 126 -0.35 6.72 -11.91
CA GLY A 126 -0.97 5.60 -12.61
C GLY A 126 -0.42 5.42 -14.02
N TRP A 127 -0.54 4.20 -14.55
CA TRP A 127 -0.20 3.89 -15.95
C TRP A 127 -0.86 4.88 -16.92
N GLU A 128 -2.12 5.26 -16.68
CA GLU A 128 -2.86 6.19 -17.53
C GLU A 128 -2.16 7.56 -17.64
N ALA A 129 -1.65 8.08 -16.53
CA ALA A 129 -0.90 9.33 -16.53
C ALA A 129 0.41 9.20 -17.31
N SER A 130 1.11 8.06 -17.16
CA SER A 130 2.32 7.76 -17.91
C SER A 130 2.05 7.69 -19.43
N TYR A 131 0.98 7.00 -19.85
CA TYR A 131 0.60 6.92 -21.26
C TYR A 131 0.21 8.28 -21.83
N LYS A 132 -0.54 9.10 -21.08
CA LYS A 132 -0.90 10.46 -21.49
C LYS A 132 0.33 11.38 -21.66
N ALA A 133 1.42 11.09 -20.95
CA ALA A 133 2.66 11.86 -21.06
C ALA A 133 3.53 11.46 -22.26
N LEU A 134 3.32 10.28 -22.87
CA LEU A 134 4.18 9.78 -23.96
C LEU A 134 4.28 10.73 -25.17
N PRO A 135 3.18 11.33 -25.70
CA PRO A 135 3.28 12.27 -26.82
C PRO A 135 4.16 13.48 -26.50
N ILE A 136 4.05 14.02 -25.28
CA ILE A 136 4.87 15.15 -24.80
C ILE A 136 6.34 14.74 -24.75
N TRP A 137 6.62 13.52 -24.28
CA TRP A 137 7.98 12.97 -24.26
C TRP A 137 8.56 12.77 -25.66
N PHE A 138 7.77 12.27 -26.61
CA PHE A 138 8.19 12.10 -28.00
C PHE A 138 8.52 13.45 -28.64
N GLU A 139 7.68 14.46 -28.45
CA GLU A 139 7.93 15.82 -28.93
C GLU A 139 9.21 16.41 -28.33
N ALA A 140 9.40 16.28 -27.01
CA ALA A 140 10.61 16.73 -26.33
C ALA A 140 11.88 16.01 -26.82
N MET A 141 11.77 14.73 -27.21
CA MET A 141 12.87 13.94 -27.76
C MET A 141 13.28 14.47 -29.13
N CYS A 142 12.32 14.65 -30.05
CA CYS A 142 12.56 15.22 -31.38
C CYS A 142 13.11 16.66 -31.29
N HIS A 143 12.67 17.44 -30.31
CA HIS A 143 13.21 18.79 -30.09
C HIS A 143 14.68 18.76 -29.62
N LYS A 144 15.06 17.77 -28.81
CA LYS A 144 16.43 17.65 -28.29
C LYS A 144 17.40 17.05 -29.31
N GLU A 145 16.94 16.08 -30.09
CA GLU A 145 17.69 15.45 -31.16
C GLU A 145 16.88 15.58 -32.46
N PRO A 146 17.12 16.62 -33.28
CA PRO A 146 16.34 16.89 -34.49
C PRO A 146 16.43 15.79 -35.55
N SER A 147 17.44 14.91 -35.45
CA SER A 147 17.56 13.72 -36.30
C SER A 147 16.68 12.55 -35.85
N ALA A 148 16.15 12.59 -34.62
CA ALA A 148 15.21 11.59 -34.12
C ALA A 148 13.81 11.85 -34.68
N VAL A 149 13.23 10.84 -35.30
CA VAL A 149 11.84 10.83 -35.76
C VAL A 149 11.13 9.75 -34.98
N VAL A 150 10.16 10.14 -34.15
CA VAL A 150 9.34 9.20 -33.39
C VAL A 150 7.96 9.09 -34.05
N HIS A 151 7.58 7.89 -34.44
CA HIS A 151 6.23 7.59 -34.92
C HIS A 151 5.56 6.61 -33.97
N PHE A 152 4.31 6.83 -33.59
CA PHE A 152 3.57 5.86 -32.78
C PHE A 152 2.17 5.58 -33.34
N GLU A 153 1.75 4.34 -33.19
CA GLU A 153 0.45 3.85 -33.64
C GLU A 153 -0.45 3.56 -32.46
N THR A 154 -1.74 3.85 -32.62
CA THR A 154 -2.77 3.47 -31.66
C THR A 154 -3.86 2.66 -32.34
N MET A 155 -4.37 1.65 -31.65
CA MET A 155 -5.50 0.84 -32.08
C MET A 155 -6.76 1.18 -31.28
N PRO A 156 -7.96 0.92 -31.85
CA PRO A 156 -9.21 1.03 -31.11
C PRO A 156 -9.27 -0.01 -29.98
N ALA A 157 -9.85 0.36 -28.83
CA ALA A 157 -10.11 -0.58 -27.75
C ALA A 157 -11.48 -1.25 -27.91
N TYR A 158 -11.57 -2.55 -27.61
CA TYR A 158 -12.82 -3.32 -27.66
C TYR A 158 -13.11 -3.96 -26.30
N GLN A 159 -14.40 -4.00 -25.92
CA GLN A 159 -14.90 -4.74 -24.77
C GLN A 159 -15.88 -5.81 -25.25
N GLY A 160 -15.37 -7.01 -25.53
CA GLY A 160 -16.11 -7.98 -26.35
C GLY A 160 -16.09 -7.55 -27.81
N ASP A 161 -17.27 -7.46 -28.43
CA ASP A 161 -17.42 -6.96 -29.81
C ASP A 161 -17.68 -5.45 -29.87
N ASP A 162 -17.92 -4.80 -28.72
CA ASP A 162 -18.23 -3.37 -28.65
C ASP A 162 -16.97 -2.51 -28.68
N LEU A 163 -16.95 -1.52 -29.57
CA LEU A 163 -15.90 -0.52 -29.67
C LEU A 163 -16.02 0.50 -28.51
N VAL A 164 -14.93 0.68 -27.76
CA VAL A 164 -14.83 1.70 -26.71
C VAL A 164 -14.24 2.98 -27.31
N THR A 165 -15.08 3.98 -27.59
CA THR A 165 -14.69 5.20 -28.32
C THR A 165 -13.67 6.06 -27.60
N ASP A 166 -13.68 6.05 -26.27
CA ASP A 166 -12.90 6.96 -25.45
C ASP A 166 -11.52 6.40 -25.05
N ILE A 167 -11.22 5.16 -25.45
CA ILE A 167 -9.98 4.47 -25.13
C ILE A 167 -9.26 4.05 -26.40
N ARG A 168 -7.98 4.41 -26.51
CA ARG A 168 -7.08 3.91 -27.55
C ARG A 168 -5.93 3.14 -26.92
N VAL A 169 -5.55 2.05 -27.55
CA VAL A 169 -4.44 1.19 -27.12
C VAL A 169 -3.19 1.59 -27.89
N LEU A 170 -2.10 1.91 -27.20
CA LEU A 170 -0.82 2.11 -27.86
C LEU A 170 -0.36 0.78 -28.46
N HIS A 171 -0.19 0.73 -29.78
CA HIS A 171 0.20 -0.47 -30.52
C HIS A 171 1.71 -0.59 -30.60
N ARG A 172 2.37 0.41 -31.21
CA ARG A 172 3.82 0.42 -31.46
C ARG A 172 4.38 1.84 -31.47
N VAL A 173 5.67 1.95 -31.19
CA VAL A 173 6.49 3.16 -31.33
C VAL A 173 7.69 2.77 -32.21
N PHE A 174 7.99 3.58 -33.23
CA PHE A 174 9.08 3.44 -34.18
C PHE A 174 10.07 4.59 -34.02
#